data_AF-A0AAW9PW60-F1
#
_entry.id   AF-A0AAW9PW60-F1
#
_cell.length_a   1.000
_cell.length_b   1.000
_cell.length_c   1.000
_cell.angle_alpha   90.00
_cell.angle_beta   90.00
_cell.angle_gamma   90.00
#
_symmetry.space_group_name_H-M   'P 1'
#
loop_
_entity.id
_entity.type
_entity.pdbx_description
1 polymer ?
#
loop_
_entity_poly.entity_id
_entity_poly.type
_entity_poly.pdbx_seq_one_letter_code
_entity_poly.pdbx_strand_id
1 'polypeptide(L)'
;MVAAKLSSKDKSLDENNIFAVDRHLSLLKSAAIYGANASGKSNLVKAIRFMQWFILNSSKETQATEMIHLERFKLSAETEGKPSSFEIVFLMDEKVHRYGFEITEKEVVSEWLFYTPTTKEMKIFERKGKNISVARIFKGSRGVIARTRENALFLSVAAQFNVEIADKVLAWFSENLKIDIDIDKIWGRQFTIKSLEHPKYRNKILQLLKGTSKNQSETKNENKKR
;
A
#
# COMPACT_ATOMS: atom_id res chain seq x y z
N MET A 1 10.65 4.89 -9.91
CA MET A 1 10.86 6.15 -9.15
C MET A 1 12.27 6.11 -8.60
N VAL A 2 13.06 7.16 -8.81
CA VAL A 2 14.38 7.28 -8.19
C VAL A 2 14.21 8.20 -6.99
N ALA A 3 14.56 7.72 -5.79
CA ALA A 3 14.60 8.59 -4.62
C ALA A 3 15.71 9.63 -4.83
N ALA A 4 15.37 10.90 -4.84
CA ALA A 4 16.37 11.95 -4.88
C ALA A 4 17.16 11.91 -3.56
N LYS A 5 18.50 11.84 -3.64
CA LYS A 5 19.39 11.92 -2.48
C LYS A 5 19.54 13.39 -2.06
N LEU A 6 18.42 14.00 -1.67
CA LEU A 6 18.37 15.34 -1.13
C LEU A 6 18.46 15.21 0.39
N SER A 7 19.60 15.61 0.97
CA SER A 7 19.68 15.82 2.41
C SER A 7 19.02 17.16 2.75
N SER A 8 18.27 17.19 3.83
CA SER A 8 17.71 18.45 4.32
C SER A 8 18.86 19.39 4.70
N LYS A 9 18.72 20.69 4.40
CA LYS A 9 19.64 21.71 4.94
C LYS A 9 19.55 21.77 6.47
N ASP A 10 18.39 21.44 7.02
CA ASP A 10 18.16 21.25 8.45
C ASP A 10 18.25 19.77 8.80
N LYS A 11 19.38 19.35 9.38
CA LYS A 11 19.65 17.95 9.77
C LYS A 11 18.63 17.42 10.78
N SER A 12 18.00 18.29 11.58
CA SER A 12 17.00 17.86 12.56
C SER A 12 15.78 17.24 11.89
N LEU A 13 15.46 17.60 10.64
CA LEU A 13 14.36 16.99 9.88
C LEU A 13 14.68 15.56 9.46
N ASP A 14 15.93 15.29 9.08
CA ASP A 14 16.36 13.95 8.66
C ASP A 14 16.39 13.00 9.88
N GLU A 15 16.81 13.48 11.05
CA GLU A 15 16.80 12.71 12.30
C GLU A 15 15.37 12.50 12.85
N ASN A 16 14.54 13.54 12.84
CA ASN A 16 13.19 13.46 13.41
C ASN A 16 12.17 12.75 12.51
N ASN A 17 12.43 12.62 11.20
CA ASN A 17 11.55 11.92 10.26
C ASN A 17 11.81 10.41 10.19
N ILE A 18 12.60 9.85 11.10
CA ILE A 18 12.91 8.42 11.16
C ILE A 18 12.42 7.83 12.50
N PHE A 19 11.98 6.56 12.48
CA PHE A 19 11.82 5.75 13.69
C PHE A 19 12.49 4.38 13.50
N ALA A 20 13.16 3.92 14.55
CA ALA A 20 13.78 2.60 14.56
C ALA A 20 12.70 1.53 14.80
N VAL A 21 12.66 0.53 13.92
CA VAL A 21 11.90 -0.71 14.14
C VAL A 21 12.73 -1.66 14.99
N ASP A 22 14.00 -1.83 14.63
CA ASP A 22 15.00 -2.59 15.37
C ASP A 22 16.40 -1.96 15.22
N ARG A 23 17.46 -2.69 15.61
CA ARG A 23 18.86 -2.20 15.55
C ARG A 23 19.40 -1.99 14.13
N HIS A 24 18.75 -2.57 13.13
CA HIS A 24 19.19 -2.63 11.74
C HIS A 24 18.18 -2.00 10.77
N LEU A 25 16.89 -1.90 11.15
CA LEU A 25 15.84 -1.32 10.34
C LEU A 25 15.31 -0.01 10.93
N SER A 26 15.43 1.04 10.13
CA SER A 26 14.85 2.36 10.40
C SER A 26 13.93 2.77 9.25
N LEU A 27 12.75 3.28 9.58
CA LEU A 27 11.73 3.66 8.62
C LEU A 27 11.43 5.16 8.67
N LEU A 28 11.05 5.71 7.53
CA LEU A 28 10.59 7.09 7.44
C LEU A 28 9.19 7.23 8.02
N LYS A 29 8.96 8.28 8.81
CA LYS A 29 7.63 8.65 9.33
C LYS A 29 6.76 9.29 8.25
N SER A 30 7.39 9.98 7.29
CA SER A 30 6.72 10.65 6.19
C SER A 30 7.59 10.68 4.94
N ALA A 31 6.94 10.63 3.77
CA ALA A 31 7.57 10.77 2.47
C ALA A 31 6.68 11.59 1.55
N ALA A 32 7.28 12.43 0.70
CA ALA A 32 6.57 13.24 -0.27
C ALA A 32 7.01 12.86 -1.68
N ILE A 33 6.03 12.73 -2.58
CA ILE A 33 6.24 12.35 -3.98
C ILE A 33 6.00 13.57 -4.85
N TYR A 34 7.07 14.10 -5.45
CA TYR A 34 7.04 15.25 -6.34
C TYR A 34 7.22 14.83 -7.80
N GLY A 35 6.68 15.62 -8.72
CA GLY A 35 6.79 15.40 -10.16
C GLY A 35 5.89 16.35 -10.94
N ALA A 36 6.15 16.49 -12.24
CA ALA A 36 5.34 17.33 -13.12
C ALA A 36 3.85 16.95 -13.10
N ASN A 37 2.98 17.85 -13.57
CA ASN A 37 1.58 17.48 -13.83
C ASN A 37 1.53 16.31 -14.82
N ALA A 38 0.56 15.41 -14.64
CA ALA A 38 0.44 14.16 -15.40
C ALA A 38 1.63 13.16 -15.27
N SER A 39 2.59 13.37 -14.37
CA SER A 39 3.72 12.44 -14.14
C SER A 39 3.35 11.10 -13.46
N GLY A 40 2.06 10.79 -13.32
CA GLY A 40 1.58 9.53 -12.73
C GLY A 40 1.48 9.47 -11.20
N LYS A 41 1.67 10.57 -10.46
CA LYS A 41 1.56 10.57 -8.97
C LYS A 41 0.21 10.06 -8.47
N SER A 42 -0.89 10.59 -8.99
CA SER A 42 -2.24 10.12 -8.63
C SER A 42 -2.48 8.68 -9.10
N ASN A 43 -1.86 8.27 -10.21
CA ASN A 43 -1.94 6.89 -10.70
C ASN A 43 -1.26 5.91 -9.75
N LEU A 44 -0.13 6.29 -9.15
CA LEU A 44 0.53 5.48 -8.12
C LEU A 44 -0.41 5.24 -6.93
N VAL A 45 -1.05 6.29 -6.41
CA VAL A 45 -1.98 6.14 -5.28
C VAL A 45 -3.20 5.30 -5.67
N LYS A 46 -3.74 5.48 -6.89
CA LYS A 46 -4.80 4.62 -7.43
C LYS A 46 -4.38 3.16 -7.54
N ALA A 47 -3.15 2.88 -7.98
CA ALA A 47 -2.62 1.51 -8.10
C ALA A 47 -2.50 0.83 -6.73
N ILE A 48 -2.02 1.54 -5.71
CA ILE A 48 -1.96 1.01 -4.32
C ILE A 48 -3.38 0.75 -3.81
N ARG A 49 -4.34 1.65 -4.09
CA ARG A 49 -5.75 1.45 -3.72
C ARG A 49 -6.38 0.26 -4.41
N PHE A 50 -6.10 0.08 -5.70
CA PHE A 50 -6.54 -1.09 -6.44
C PHE A 50 -5.95 -2.38 -5.83
N MET A 51 -4.64 -2.39 -5.55
CA MET A 51 -3.98 -3.54 -4.92
C MET A 51 -4.66 -3.91 -3.59
N GLN A 52 -4.87 -2.92 -2.71
CA GLN A 52 -5.55 -3.13 -1.44
C GLN A 52 -6.97 -3.68 -1.64
N TRP A 53 -7.76 -3.06 -2.53
CA TRP A 53 -9.12 -3.49 -2.80
C TRP A 53 -9.15 -4.93 -3.33
N PHE A 54 -8.27 -5.28 -4.26
CA PHE A 54 -8.23 -6.62 -4.86
C PHE A 54 -7.83 -7.69 -3.84
N ILE A 55 -6.85 -7.40 -2.96
CA ILE A 55 -6.47 -8.29 -1.85
C ILE A 55 -7.65 -8.55 -0.90
N LEU A 56 -8.47 -7.53 -0.61
CA LEU A 56 -9.55 -7.66 0.36
C LEU A 56 -10.84 -8.28 -0.22
N ASN A 57 -11.03 -8.20 -1.55
CA ASN A 57 -12.33 -8.49 -2.18
C ASN A 57 -12.29 -9.55 -3.29
N SER A 58 -11.12 -9.91 -3.84
CA SER A 58 -11.04 -10.83 -5.00
C SER A 58 -11.59 -12.23 -4.75
N SER A 59 -11.77 -12.65 -3.51
CA SER A 59 -12.41 -13.93 -3.16
C SER A 59 -13.91 -13.79 -2.86
N LYS A 60 -14.39 -12.58 -2.53
CA LYS A 60 -15.76 -12.30 -2.08
C LYS A 60 -16.66 -11.77 -3.19
N GLU A 61 -16.14 -10.81 -3.95
CA GLU A 61 -16.94 -9.95 -4.83
C GLU A 61 -16.81 -10.31 -6.31
N THR A 62 -15.93 -11.24 -6.67
CA THR A 62 -15.80 -11.71 -8.06
C THR A 62 -16.53 -13.03 -8.23
N GLN A 63 -17.27 -13.19 -9.32
CA GLN A 63 -17.73 -14.49 -9.80
C GLN A 63 -16.70 -15.12 -10.74
N ALA A 64 -16.76 -16.44 -10.99
CA ALA A 64 -15.78 -17.12 -11.85
C ALA A 64 -15.76 -16.59 -13.30
N THR A 65 -16.87 -16.01 -13.77
CA THR A 65 -17.03 -15.46 -15.12
C THR A 65 -16.78 -13.95 -15.19
N GLU A 66 -16.58 -13.28 -14.05
CA GLU A 66 -16.39 -11.83 -14.01
C GLU A 66 -14.93 -11.44 -14.29
N MET A 67 -14.78 -10.35 -15.04
CA MET A 67 -13.47 -9.77 -15.33
C MET A 67 -12.94 -9.00 -14.12
N ILE A 68 -11.62 -8.99 -13.98
CA ILE A 68 -10.93 -8.14 -13.01
C ILE A 68 -10.95 -6.71 -13.58
N HIS A 69 -11.62 -5.79 -12.87
CA HIS A 69 -11.70 -4.37 -13.25
C HIS A 69 -10.37 -3.64 -13.01
N LEU A 70 -9.41 -3.88 -13.91
CA LEU A 70 -8.08 -3.30 -13.89
C LEU A 70 -8.01 -2.08 -14.83
N GLU A 71 -7.66 -0.91 -14.28
CA GLU A 71 -7.30 0.25 -15.11
C GLU A 71 -5.89 0.06 -15.70
N ARG A 72 -5.81 -0.38 -16.97
CA ARG A 72 -4.53 -0.54 -17.68
C ARG A 72 -3.86 0.80 -17.98
N PHE A 73 -2.52 0.77 -18.06
CA PHE A 73 -1.73 1.88 -18.57
C PHE A 73 -1.85 1.97 -20.11
N LYS A 74 -2.80 2.77 -20.59
CA LYS A 74 -3.14 2.91 -22.03
C LYS A 74 -2.09 3.64 -22.88
N LEU A 75 -1.03 4.18 -22.29
CA LEU A 75 -0.06 5.06 -22.96
C LEU A 75 1.22 4.34 -23.44
N SER A 76 1.29 3.01 -23.33
CA SER A 76 2.41 2.23 -23.88
C SER A 76 1.92 1.02 -24.66
N ALA A 77 2.08 1.08 -25.98
CA ALA A 77 1.77 -0.01 -26.91
C ALA A 77 2.56 -1.30 -26.58
N GLU A 78 3.75 -1.18 -25.99
CA GLU A 78 4.58 -2.34 -25.57
C GLU A 78 4.01 -3.11 -24.38
N THR A 79 3.08 -2.50 -23.63
CA THR A 79 2.48 -3.06 -22.42
C THR A 79 0.99 -3.39 -22.59
N GLU A 80 0.40 -3.10 -23.75
CA GLU A 80 -1.04 -3.21 -24.00
C GLU A 80 -1.59 -4.62 -23.74
N GLY A 81 -0.78 -5.66 -23.94
CA GLY A 81 -1.10 -7.06 -23.65
C GLY A 81 -0.41 -7.69 -22.45
N LYS A 82 0.43 -6.96 -21.70
CA LYS A 82 1.23 -7.53 -20.60
C LYS A 82 0.45 -7.50 -19.27
N PRO A 83 0.67 -8.48 -18.36
CA PRO A 83 0.09 -8.43 -17.02
C PRO A 83 0.51 -7.17 -16.25
N SER A 84 -0.39 -6.66 -15.41
CA SER A 84 -0.03 -5.63 -14.43
C SER A 84 0.51 -6.29 -13.16
N SER A 85 1.66 -5.81 -12.69
CA SER A 85 2.36 -6.34 -11.53
C SER A 85 2.23 -5.38 -10.34
N PHE A 86 1.92 -5.94 -9.18
CA PHE A 86 1.78 -5.23 -7.91
C PHE A 86 2.62 -5.93 -6.86
N GLU A 87 3.45 -5.18 -6.13
CA GLU A 87 4.24 -5.71 -5.03
C GLU A 87 4.34 -4.69 -3.91
N ILE A 88 4.27 -5.18 -2.67
CA ILE A 88 4.48 -4.41 -1.46
C ILE A 88 5.33 -5.19 -0.46
N VAL A 89 6.25 -4.48 0.17
CA VAL A 89 7.04 -4.97 1.29
C VAL A 89 6.51 -4.28 2.55
N PHE A 90 6.17 -5.06 3.56
CA PHE A 90 5.54 -4.56 4.79
C PHE A 90 6.01 -5.31 6.02
N LEU A 91 5.85 -4.68 7.19
CA LEU A 91 6.18 -5.28 8.48
C LEU A 91 4.90 -5.81 9.14
N MET A 92 4.91 -7.08 9.50
CA MET A 92 3.81 -7.75 10.23
C MET A 92 4.43 -8.70 11.25
N ASP A 93 3.98 -8.66 12.49
CA ASP A 93 4.54 -9.44 13.61
C ASP A 93 6.08 -9.33 13.69
N GLU A 94 6.60 -8.10 13.57
CA GLU A 94 8.04 -7.76 13.57
C GLU A 94 8.86 -8.44 12.46
N LYS A 95 8.20 -9.02 11.46
CA LYS A 95 8.86 -9.68 10.32
C LYS A 95 8.53 -8.97 9.03
N VAL A 96 9.55 -8.82 8.19
CA VAL A 96 9.38 -8.26 6.84
C VAL A 96 8.69 -9.31 5.97
N HIS A 97 7.61 -8.91 5.35
CA HIS A 97 6.85 -9.70 4.39
C HIS A 97 6.90 -9.01 3.03
N ARG A 98 6.99 -9.82 1.97
CA ARG A 98 6.90 -9.36 0.59
C ARG A 98 5.76 -10.10 -0.07
N TYR A 99 4.75 -9.34 -0.48
CA TYR A 99 3.57 -9.86 -1.14
C TYR A 99 3.40 -9.18 -2.49
N GLY A 100 3.10 -9.98 -3.51
CA GLY A 100 2.81 -9.44 -4.84
C GLY A 100 2.05 -10.41 -5.72
N PHE A 101 1.54 -9.87 -6.82
CA PHE A 101 0.82 -10.62 -7.84
C PHE A 101 0.88 -9.93 -9.20
N GLU A 102 0.68 -10.72 -10.23
CA GLU A 102 0.48 -10.27 -11.60
C GLU A 102 -0.88 -10.69 -12.10
N ILE A 103 -1.60 -9.77 -12.73
CA ILE A 103 -2.97 -10.00 -13.21
C ILE A 103 -3.15 -9.49 -14.63
N THR A 104 -4.06 -10.16 -15.34
CA THR A 104 -4.74 -9.63 -16.51
C THR A 104 -6.18 -9.26 -16.15
N GLU A 105 -6.98 -8.80 -17.10
CA GLU A 105 -8.43 -8.62 -16.89
C GLU A 105 -9.17 -9.95 -16.67
N LYS A 106 -8.52 -11.10 -16.92
CA LYS A 106 -9.16 -12.41 -16.86
C LYS A 106 -8.70 -13.25 -15.68
N GLU A 107 -7.44 -13.15 -15.29
CA GLU A 107 -6.83 -14.09 -14.35
C GLU A 107 -5.66 -13.51 -13.56
N VAL A 108 -5.34 -14.16 -12.44
CA VAL A 108 -4.10 -14.04 -11.68
C VAL A 108 -3.05 -14.94 -12.34
N VAL A 109 -2.10 -14.31 -13.01
CA VAL A 109 -1.00 -14.97 -13.73
C VAL A 109 0.04 -15.51 -12.76
N SER A 110 0.37 -14.73 -11.73
CA SER A 110 1.31 -15.13 -10.68
C SER A 110 0.97 -14.45 -9.37
N GLU A 111 1.32 -15.07 -8.25
CA GLU A 111 1.11 -14.52 -6.91
C GLU A 111 2.13 -15.12 -5.96
N TRP A 112 2.63 -14.32 -5.02
CA TRP A 112 3.64 -14.78 -4.08
C TRP A 112 3.51 -14.11 -2.73
N LEU A 113 3.84 -14.87 -1.68
CA LEU A 113 4.03 -14.36 -0.34
C LEU A 113 5.31 -14.95 0.24
N PHE A 114 6.20 -14.05 0.64
CA PHE A 114 7.44 -14.37 1.32
C PHE A 114 7.53 -13.63 2.65
N TYR A 115 8.37 -14.13 3.55
CA TYR A 115 8.71 -13.48 4.79
C TYR A 115 10.20 -13.67 5.11
N THR A 116 10.78 -12.73 5.83
CA THR A 116 12.18 -12.76 6.25
C THR A 116 12.22 -12.89 7.77
N PRO A 117 12.36 -14.11 8.33
CA PRO A 117 12.41 -14.32 9.78
C PRO A 117 13.68 -13.78 10.42
N THR A 118 14.80 -13.80 9.69
CA THR A 118 16.09 -13.27 10.13
C THR A 118 16.73 -12.50 8.99
N THR A 119 17.58 -13.14 8.19
CA THR A 119 18.32 -12.51 7.08
C THR A 119 17.92 -13.08 5.73
N LYS A 120 17.42 -14.32 5.69
CA LYS A 120 17.07 -15.01 4.45
C LYS A 120 15.56 -14.99 4.24
N GLU A 121 15.15 -14.56 3.06
CA GLU A 121 13.76 -14.63 2.62
C GLU A 121 13.29 -16.09 2.46
N MET A 122 12.12 -16.39 2.99
CA MET A 122 11.50 -17.70 2.98
C MET A 122 10.12 -17.63 2.32
N LYS A 123 9.82 -18.62 1.48
CA LYS A 123 8.52 -18.75 0.83
C LYS A 123 7.44 -19.15 1.85
N ILE A 124 6.30 -18.46 1.80
CA ILE A 124 5.04 -18.91 2.41
C ILE A 124 4.22 -19.65 1.35
N PHE A 125 4.00 -19.00 0.21
CA PHE A 125 3.46 -19.66 -0.98
C PHE A 125 3.90 -18.94 -2.27
N GLU A 126 3.75 -19.63 -3.39
CA GLU A 126 3.94 -19.08 -4.74
C GLU A 126 2.94 -19.74 -5.68
N ARG A 127 2.40 -18.96 -6.62
CA ARG A 127 1.43 -19.38 -7.63
C ARG A 127 1.94 -18.98 -9.01
N LYS A 128 1.78 -19.89 -9.98
CA LYS A 128 1.96 -19.65 -11.41
C LYS A 128 0.78 -20.23 -12.18
N GLY A 129 -0.12 -19.38 -12.64
CA GLY A 129 -1.42 -19.75 -13.19
C GLY A 129 -2.22 -20.58 -12.18
N LYS A 130 -2.50 -21.84 -12.52
CA LYS A 130 -3.22 -22.79 -11.65
C LYS A 130 -2.33 -23.51 -10.63
N ASN A 131 -1.01 -23.47 -10.81
CA ASN A 131 -0.09 -24.21 -9.98
C ASN A 131 0.24 -23.40 -8.72
N ILE A 132 -0.14 -23.92 -7.55
CA ILE A 132 0.11 -23.27 -6.25
C ILE A 132 1.01 -24.15 -5.39
N SER A 133 2.16 -23.61 -5.01
CA SER A 133 3.14 -24.22 -4.12
C SER A 133 3.06 -23.56 -2.74
N VAL A 134 2.78 -24.34 -1.70
CA VAL A 134 2.69 -23.84 -0.32
C VAL A 134 3.77 -24.44 0.58
N ALA A 135 4.37 -23.61 1.42
CA ALA A 135 5.34 -24.04 2.41
C ALA A 135 4.63 -24.58 3.67
N ARG A 136 5.35 -25.37 4.48
CA ARG A 136 4.82 -26.00 5.70
C ARG A 136 4.31 -24.99 6.73
N ILE A 137 4.86 -23.77 6.74
CA ILE A 137 4.43 -22.69 7.64
C ILE A 137 3.01 -22.21 7.32
N PHE A 138 2.57 -22.32 6.06
CA PHE A 138 1.23 -21.93 5.62
C PHE A 138 0.22 -23.06 5.90
N LYS A 139 0.04 -23.40 7.18
CA LYS A 139 -0.81 -24.50 7.64
C LYS A 139 -2.28 -24.30 7.22
N GLY A 140 -2.99 -25.39 6.91
CA GLY A 140 -4.40 -25.35 6.48
C GLY A 140 -4.64 -24.96 5.02
N SER A 141 -3.64 -24.42 4.32
CA SER A 141 -3.80 -23.88 2.96
C SER A 141 -3.93 -24.91 1.84
N ARG A 142 -3.41 -26.15 2.02
CA ARG A 142 -3.40 -27.17 0.94
C ARG A 142 -4.78 -27.53 0.42
N GLY A 143 -5.77 -27.64 1.32
CA GLY A 143 -7.16 -27.95 0.95
C GLY A 143 -7.85 -26.80 0.20
N VAL A 144 -7.28 -25.60 0.24
CA VAL A 144 -7.83 -24.39 -0.39
C VAL A 144 -7.35 -24.25 -1.84
N ILE A 145 -6.23 -24.87 -2.22
CA ILE A 145 -5.65 -24.78 -3.56
C ILE A 145 -6.68 -25.14 -4.64
N ALA A 146 -7.36 -26.28 -4.50
CA ALA A 146 -8.35 -26.74 -5.48
C ALA A 146 -9.61 -25.86 -5.55
N ARG A 147 -9.84 -24.99 -4.55
CA ARG A 147 -10.98 -24.07 -4.48
C ARG A 147 -10.64 -22.67 -4.99
N THR A 148 -9.39 -22.44 -5.37
CA THR A 148 -8.91 -21.12 -5.77
C THR A 148 -9.17 -20.91 -7.26
N ARG A 149 -9.97 -19.90 -7.57
CA ARG A 149 -10.33 -19.54 -8.94
C ARG A 149 -9.18 -18.83 -9.65
N GLU A 150 -9.20 -18.88 -10.98
CA GLU A 150 -8.18 -18.23 -11.82
C GLU A 150 -8.17 -16.71 -11.62
N ASN A 151 -9.34 -16.10 -11.42
CA ASN A 151 -9.51 -14.66 -11.23
C ASN A 151 -9.53 -14.17 -9.76
N ALA A 152 -9.21 -15.05 -8.80
CA ALA A 152 -9.17 -14.73 -7.37
C ALA A 152 -7.76 -14.94 -6.82
N LEU A 153 -7.31 -14.07 -5.91
CA LEU A 153 -6.02 -14.24 -5.23
C LEU A 153 -6.11 -15.43 -4.26
N PHE A 154 -5.09 -16.28 -4.26
CA PHE A 154 -4.97 -17.40 -3.34
C PHE A 154 -4.90 -16.91 -1.89
N LEU A 155 -4.23 -15.79 -1.63
CA LEU A 155 -4.22 -15.17 -0.31
C LEU A 155 -5.64 -14.86 0.19
N SER A 156 -6.46 -14.23 -0.67
CA SER A 156 -7.83 -13.84 -0.32
C SER A 156 -8.74 -15.05 -0.12
N VAL A 157 -8.56 -16.12 -0.90
CA VAL A 157 -9.31 -17.38 -0.71
C VAL A 157 -8.85 -18.10 0.55
N ALA A 158 -7.54 -18.17 0.82
CA ALA A 158 -7.00 -18.79 2.03
C ALA A 158 -7.55 -18.14 3.31
N ALA A 159 -7.68 -16.82 3.34
CA ALA A 159 -8.29 -16.11 4.46
C ALA A 159 -9.78 -16.46 4.66
N GLN A 160 -10.56 -16.62 3.58
CA GLN A 160 -11.95 -17.07 3.69
C GLN A 160 -12.10 -18.46 4.34
N PHE A 161 -11.07 -19.30 4.22
CA PHE A 161 -11.00 -20.61 4.87
C PHE A 161 -10.25 -20.58 6.20
N ASN A 162 -10.13 -19.39 6.82
CA ASN A 162 -9.52 -19.17 8.14
C ASN A 162 -8.06 -19.66 8.23
N VAL A 163 -7.29 -19.48 7.16
CA VAL A 163 -5.84 -19.72 7.20
C VAL A 163 -5.19 -18.56 7.95
N GLU A 164 -4.73 -18.82 9.17
CA GLU A 164 -4.25 -17.80 10.13
C GLU A 164 -3.28 -16.76 9.53
N ILE A 165 -2.28 -17.20 8.76
CA ILE A 165 -1.31 -16.28 8.14
C ILE A 165 -1.99 -15.41 7.08
N ALA A 166 -2.93 -15.95 6.32
CA ALA A 166 -3.67 -15.17 5.32
C ALA A 166 -4.57 -14.13 6.00
N ASP A 167 -5.23 -14.51 7.10
CA ASP A 167 -6.06 -13.60 7.89
C ASP A 167 -5.24 -12.44 8.45
N LYS A 168 -4.05 -12.72 9.01
CA LYS A 168 -3.13 -11.68 9.50
C LYS A 168 -2.69 -10.72 8.40
N VAL A 169 -2.35 -11.25 7.22
CA VAL A 169 -1.97 -10.40 6.08
C VAL A 169 -3.15 -9.54 5.62
N LEU A 170 -4.36 -10.10 5.48
CA LEU A 170 -5.54 -9.33 5.10
C LEU A 170 -5.90 -8.26 6.15
N ALA A 171 -5.83 -8.62 7.43
CA ALA A 171 -6.02 -7.69 8.54
C ALA A 171 -4.99 -6.55 8.45
N TRP A 172 -3.73 -6.85 8.16
CA TRP A 172 -2.70 -5.82 7.96
C TRP A 172 -3.08 -4.83 6.86
N PHE A 173 -3.49 -5.34 5.69
CA PHE A 173 -3.93 -4.49 4.58
C PHE A 173 -5.17 -3.67 4.93
N SER A 174 -6.11 -4.21 5.69
CA SER A 174 -7.34 -3.49 6.07
C SER A 174 -7.07 -2.44 7.15
N GLU A 175 -6.24 -2.75 8.14
CA GLU A 175 -6.06 -1.95 9.36
C GLU A 175 -4.90 -0.96 9.28
N ASN A 176 -3.78 -1.32 8.65
CA ASN A 176 -2.57 -0.51 8.66
C ASN A 176 -2.38 0.33 7.39
N LEU A 177 -2.81 -0.18 6.23
CA LEU A 177 -2.75 0.58 4.97
C LEU A 177 -3.99 1.47 4.83
N LYS A 178 -3.87 2.75 5.17
CA LYS A 178 -4.94 3.74 4.98
C LYS A 178 -4.63 4.61 3.78
N ILE A 179 -5.53 4.62 2.79
CA ILE A 179 -5.38 5.37 1.56
C ILE A 179 -6.54 6.35 1.46
N ASP A 180 -6.22 7.65 1.48
CA ASP A 180 -7.17 8.72 1.21
C ASP A 180 -6.74 9.46 -0.06
N ILE A 181 -7.64 9.55 -1.03
CA ILE A 181 -7.43 10.23 -2.32
C ILE A 181 -8.27 11.51 -2.37
N ASP A 182 -9.20 11.68 -1.43
CA ASP A 182 -10.29 12.64 -1.51
C ASP A 182 -10.39 13.37 -0.16
N ILE A 183 -9.36 14.18 0.12
CA ILE A 183 -9.18 14.95 1.36
C ILE A 183 -10.42 15.84 1.65
N ASP A 184 -11.18 16.19 0.61
CA ASP A 184 -12.39 17.01 0.71
C ASP A 184 -13.65 16.24 1.14
N LYS A 185 -13.60 14.90 1.22
CA LYS A 185 -14.72 14.09 1.72
C LYS A 185 -14.77 14.03 3.24
N ILE A 186 -16.01 13.85 3.72
CA ILE A 186 -16.49 13.89 5.11
C ILE A 186 -15.59 13.16 6.12
N TRP A 187 -14.89 12.09 5.71
CA TRP A 187 -14.00 11.30 6.56
C TRP A 187 -12.76 12.07 7.04
N GLY A 188 -12.06 12.79 6.15
CA GLY A 188 -10.89 13.60 6.53
C GLY A 188 -11.28 14.72 7.51
N ARG A 189 -12.45 15.34 7.29
CA ARG A 189 -13.00 16.38 8.16
C ARG A 189 -13.41 15.83 9.53
N GLN A 190 -14.18 14.75 9.58
CA GLN A 190 -14.62 14.14 10.85
C GLN A 190 -13.44 13.58 11.65
N PHE A 191 -12.47 12.94 11.00
CA PHE A 191 -11.25 12.48 11.65
C PHE A 191 -10.46 13.64 12.25
N THR A 192 -10.31 14.74 11.51
CA THR A 192 -9.64 15.96 11.99
C THR A 192 -10.39 16.57 13.18
N ILE A 193 -11.73 16.63 13.13
CA ILE A 193 -12.57 17.13 14.24
C ILE A 193 -12.38 16.25 15.49
N LYS A 194 -12.50 14.92 15.37
CA LYS A 194 -12.25 14.01 16.50
C LYS A 194 -10.83 14.12 17.05
N SER A 195 -9.85 14.33 16.16
CA SER A 195 -8.46 14.51 16.56
C SER A 195 -8.22 15.85 17.28
N LEU A 196 -8.98 16.90 16.96
CA LEU A 196 -8.95 18.18 17.67
C LEU A 196 -9.49 18.09 19.09
N GLU A 197 -10.40 17.15 19.36
CA GLU A 197 -10.93 16.90 20.72
C GLU A 197 -9.90 16.20 21.61
N HIS A 198 -8.93 15.49 21.02
CA HIS A 198 -7.92 14.76 21.76
C HIS A 198 -6.73 15.67 22.16
N PRO A 199 -6.41 15.84 23.47
CA PRO A 199 -5.43 16.83 23.96
C PRO A 199 -4.04 16.73 23.32
N LYS A 200 -3.59 15.51 23.06
CA LYS A 200 -2.30 15.20 22.40
C LYS A 200 -2.18 15.76 20.99
N TYR A 201 -3.27 15.77 20.22
CA TYR A 201 -3.25 16.13 18.79
C TYR A 201 -3.74 17.56 18.56
N ARG A 202 -4.65 18.06 19.42
CA ARG A 202 -5.18 19.42 19.38
C ARG A 202 -4.10 20.48 19.20
N ASN A 203 -3.06 20.46 20.05
CA ASN A 203 -2.00 21.47 20.03
C ASN A 203 -1.19 21.43 18.73
N LYS A 204 -0.93 20.23 18.19
CA LYS A 204 -0.20 20.07 16.92
C LYS A 204 -1.03 20.55 15.73
N ILE A 205 -2.32 20.22 15.69
CA ILE A 205 -3.23 20.67 14.63
C ILE A 205 -3.37 22.20 14.66
N LEU A 206 -3.54 22.80 15.84
CA LEU A 206 -3.61 24.25 15.99
C LEU A 206 -2.31 24.96 15.58
N GLN A 207 -1.15 24.37 15.86
CA GLN A 207 0.14 24.89 15.39
C GLN A 207 0.24 24.85 13.86
N LEU A 208 -0.15 23.73 13.23
CA LEU A 208 -0.21 23.60 11.77
C LEU A 208 -1.08 24.68 11.13
N LEU A 209 -2.31 24.88 11.63
CA LEU A 209 -3.24 25.89 11.13
C LEU A 209 -2.70 27.33 11.26
N LYS A 210 -2.06 27.64 12.40
CA LYS A 210 -1.43 28.95 12.63
C LYS A 210 -0.19 29.18 11.76
N GLY A 211 0.58 28.14 11.47
CA GLY A 211 1.74 28.21 10.57
C GLY A 211 1.30 28.51 9.13
N THR A 212 0.23 27.87 8.66
CA THR A 212 -0.30 28.10 7.31
C THR A 212 -0.87 29.51 7.11
N SER A 213 -1.45 30.14 8.14
CA SER A 213 -1.95 31.52 8.03
C SER A 213 -0.83 32.57 7.91
N LYS A 214 0.34 32.34 8.54
CA LYS A 214 1.49 33.25 8.43
C LYS A 214 2.15 33.21 7.05
N ASN A 215 2.29 32.01 6.47
CA ASN A 215 2.91 31.86 5.14
C ASN A 215 2.08 32.49 4.00
N GLN A 216 0.75 32.55 4.14
CA GLN A 216 -0.12 33.23 3.16
C GLN A 216 -0.03 34.76 3.21
N SER A 217 0.34 35.35 4.35
CA SER A 217 0.60 36.80 4.44
C SER A 217 1.97 37.18 3.87
N GLU A 218 2.97 36.30 3.92
CA GLU A 218 4.30 36.57 3.37
C GLU A 218 4.34 36.44 1.83
N THR A 219 3.62 35.47 1.25
CA THR A 219 3.53 35.32 -0.22
C THR A 219 2.80 36.47 -0.92
N LYS A 220 1.93 37.22 -0.22
CA LYS A 220 1.32 38.44 -0.77
C LYS A 220 2.24 39.66 -0.77
N ASN A 221 3.29 39.67 0.06
CA ASN A 221 4.22 40.81 0.14
C ASN A 221 5.38 40.72 -0.86
N GLU A 222 5.72 39.55 -1.37
CA GLU A 222 6.76 39.41 -2.41
C GLU A 222 6.27 39.80 -3.82
N ASN A 223 4.98 39.64 -4.12
CA ASN A 223 4.39 40.05 -5.40
C ASN A 223 4.08 41.56 -5.50
N LYS A 224 4.49 42.37 -4.52
CA LYS A 224 4.30 43.84 -4.50
C LYS A 224 5.59 44.64 -4.68
N LYS A 225 6.72 43.98 -4.98
CA LYS A 225 8.04 44.61 -5.20
C LYS A 225 8.62 44.33 -6.60
N ARG A 226 7.78 44.24 -7.63
CA ARG A 226 8.20 44.40 -9.03
C ARG A 226 7.40 45.52 -9.67
#